data_AF-A0A436A3Y9-F1
#
_entry.id   AF-A0A436A3Y9-F1
#
_cell.length_a   1.000
_cell.length_b   1.000
_cell.length_c   1.000
_cell.angle_alpha   90.00
_cell.angle_beta   90.00
_cell.angle_gamma   90.00
#
_symmetry.space_group_name_H-M   'P 1'
#
loop_
_entity.id
_entity.type
_entity.pdbx_description
1 polymer ?
#
loop_
_entity_poly.entity_id
_entity_poly.type
_entity_poly.pdbx_seq_one_letter_code
_entity_poly.pdbx_strand_id
1 'polypeptide(L)' 'MLEWASLRNRPDVREANGLSSSGGASETNSQKKTGISLALGGGCARGWAHIGVLRAVGEAGIGVSMIAGTSIGALVGG' A
#
# COMPACT_ATOMS: atom_id res chain seq x y z
N MET A 1 -1.14 -18.86 -20.17
CA MET A 1 -0.50 -19.49 -19.00
C MET A 1 0.88 -18.87 -18.86
N LEU A 2 1.08 -18.02 -17.83
CA LEU A 2 2.33 -17.35 -17.40
C LEU A 2 3.06 -16.39 -18.36
N GLU A 3 2.58 -15.16 -18.50
CA GLU A 3 3.32 -13.99 -19.08
C GLU A 3 3.76 -12.98 -18.00
N TRP A 4 3.45 -13.24 -16.71
CA TRP A 4 3.68 -12.27 -15.63
C TRP A 4 5.08 -12.35 -15.01
N ALA A 5 5.79 -13.47 -15.19
CA ALA A 5 7.09 -13.70 -14.53
C ALA A 5 8.28 -13.00 -15.23
N SER A 6 8.15 -12.63 -16.51
CA SER A 6 9.26 -12.08 -17.32
C SER A 6 9.53 -10.59 -17.06
N LEU A 7 8.54 -9.85 -16.56
CA LEU A 7 8.65 -8.39 -16.36
C LEU A 7 9.48 -7.98 -15.13
N ARG A 8 9.90 -8.93 -14.27
CA ARG A 8 10.68 -8.62 -13.06
C ARG A 8 12.20 -8.62 -13.24
N ASN A 9 12.72 -9.05 -14.40
CA ASN A 9 14.16 -9.31 -14.55
C ASN A 9 14.87 -8.40 -15.55
N ARG A 10 14.39 -7.15 -15.76
CA ARG A 10 15.16 -6.15 -16.50
C ARG A 10 16.03 -5.35 -15.55
N PRO A 11 17.36 -5.57 -15.51
CA PRO A 11 18.28 -4.60 -14.95
C PRO A 11 18.21 -3.31 -15.78
N ASP A 12 18.36 -2.22 -15.05
CA ASP A 12 18.58 -0.84 -15.44
C ASP A 12 19.02 -0.58 -16.89
N VAL A 13 18.17 0.14 -17.63
CA VAL A 13 18.63 0.93 -18.79
C VAL A 13 18.59 2.40 -18.38
N ARG A 14 19.51 2.77 -17.48
CA ARG A 14 19.99 4.15 -17.31
C ARG A 14 21.11 4.32 -18.32
N GLU A 15 20.82 4.67 -19.57
CA GLU A 15 21.74 5.38 -20.48
C GLU A 15 21.08 5.59 -21.85
N ALA A 16 20.38 6.71 -21.99
CA ALA A 16 20.19 7.37 -23.27
C ALA A 16 19.97 8.87 -23.00
N ASN A 17 21.07 9.64 -23.10
CA ASN A 17 21.17 11.08 -23.45
C ASN A 17 19.86 11.87 -23.63
N GLY A 18 19.68 13.10 -23.14
CA GLY A 18 20.58 14.07 -22.52
C GLY A 18 19.86 15.43 -22.38
N LEU A 19 20.46 16.32 -21.59
CA LEU A 19 20.22 17.77 -21.46
C LEU A 19 18.81 18.31 -21.06
N SER A 20 18.85 19.00 -19.92
CA SER A 20 18.07 20.20 -19.55
C SER A 20 16.58 20.05 -19.22
N SER A 21 16.26 20.03 -17.93
CA SER A 21 15.34 21.03 -17.39
C SER A 21 15.51 21.16 -15.87
N SER A 22 15.73 22.40 -15.44
CA SER A 22 15.66 22.85 -14.06
C SER A 22 14.26 22.56 -13.51
N GLY A 23 14.19 21.65 -12.55
CA GLY A 23 12.97 21.36 -11.82
C GLY A 23 13.32 20.45 -10.67
N GLY A 24 13.42 21.02 -9.47
CA GLY A 24 13.65 20.26 -8.25
C GLY A 24 12.51 19.27 -8.03
N ALA A 25 12.65 18.08 -8.59
CA ALA A 25 11.88 16.92 -8.18
C ALA A 25 12.37 16.57 -6.79
N SER A 26 11.59 17.02 -5.80
CA SER A 26 11.66 16.59 -4.41
C SER A 26 11.89 15.07 -4.40
N GLU A 27 13.13 14.66 -4.10
CA GLU A 27 13.44 13.29 -3.73
C GLU A 27 12.62 13.01 -2.48
N THR A 28 11.43 12.46 -2.71
CA THR A 28 10.61 11.90 -1.65
C THR A 28 11.37 10.66 -1.22
N ASN A 29 12.20 10.83 -0.19
CA ASN A 29 12.82 9.75 0.56
C ASN A 29 11.68 8.87 1.09
N SER A 30 11.25 7.94 0.25
CA SER A 30 10.25 6.94 0.58
C SER A 30 10.96 5.92 1.44
N GLN A 31 11.27 6.31 2.67
CA GLN A 31 11.61 5.36 3.71
C GLN A 31 10.44 4.39 3.77
N LYS A 32 10.64 3.20 3.20
CA LYS A 32 9.66 2.11 3.26
C LYS A 32 9.32 1.94 4.72
N LYS A 33 8.12 2.38 5.13
CA LYS A 33 7.61 2.14 6.48
C LYS A 33 7.56 0.64 6.65
N THR A 34 8.52 0.08 7.38
CA THR A 34 8.53 -1.32 7.77
C THR A 34 7.46 -1.49 8.83
N GLY A 35 6.27 -1.91 8.40
CA GLY A 35 5.12 -2.06 9.28
C GLY A 35 4.07 -2.98 8.67
N ILE A 36 3.12 -3.39 9.50
CA ILE A 36 2.02 -4.26 9.08
C ILE A 36 0.97 -3.41 8.38
N SER A 37 0.53 -3.85 7.21
CA SER A 37 -0.54 -3.19 6.44
C SER A 37 -1.79 -4.05 6.43
N LEU A 38 -2.96 -3.44 6.64
CA LEU A 38 -4.25 -4.13 6.69
C LEU A 38 -5.08 -3.79 5.45
N ALA A 39 -5.67 -4.80 4.80
CA ALA A 39 -6.61 -4.63 3.70
C ALA A 39 -8.03 -5.00 4.13
N LEU A 40 -8.94 -4.05 4.08
CA LEU A 40 -10.33 -4.15 4.53
C LEU A 40 -11.29 -4.27 3.33
N GLY A 41 -11.86 -5.46 3.13
CA GLY A 41 -12.83 -5.70 2.05
C GLY A 41 -14.19 -5.01 2.27
N GLY A 42 -15.05 -5.01 1.26
CA GLY A 42 -16.46 -4.63 1.41
C GLY A 42 -17.30 -5.72 2.10
N GLY A 43 -18.51 -5.39 2.55
CA GLY A 43 -19.36 -6.36 3.25
C GLY A 43 -20.80 -5.94 3.57
N CYS A 44 -21.30 -4.86 2.94
CA CYS A 44 -22.62 -4.29 3.19
C CYS A 44 -22.95 -4.22 4.70
N ALA A 45 -24.08 -4.79 5.13
CA ALA A 45 -24.52 -4.78 6.53
C ALA A 45 -23.57 -5.51 7.49
N ARG A 46 -22.83 -6.54 7.04
CA ARG A 46 -21.86 -7.29 7.86
C ARG A 46 -20.49 -6.61 7.92
N GLY A 47 -20.26 -5.58 7.11
CA GLY A 47 -18.99 -4.84 7.08
C GLY A 47 -18.64 -4.14 8.39
N TRP A 48 -19.61 -3.91 9.28
CA TRP A 48 -19.37 -3.37 10.63
C TRP A 48 -18.49 -4.29 11.50
N ALA A 49 -18.38 -5.58 11.15
CA ALA A 49 -17.47 -6.51 11.82
C ALA A 49 -16.00 -6.05 11.78
N HIS A 50 -15.61 -5.25 10.77
CA HIS A 50 -14.27 -4.69 10.64
C HIS A 50 -13.85 -3.86 11.85
N ILE A 51 -14.80 -3.21 12.55
CA ILE A 51 -14.52 -2.48 13.79
C ILE A 51 -14.04 -3.44 14.88
N GLY A 52 -14.69 -4.59 15.02
CA GLY A 52 -14.28 -5.63 15.97
C GLY A 52 -12.90 -6.19 15.66
N VAL A 53 -12.59 -6.38 14.37
CA VAL A 53 -11.27 -6.82 13.92
C VAL A 53 -10.19 -5.79 14.29
N LEU A 54 -10.41 -4.50 14.00
CA LEU A 54 -9.46 -3.45 14.35
C LEU A 54 -9.21 -3.36 15.86
N ARG A 55 -10.26 -3.51 16.68
CA ARG A 55 -10.13 -3.57 18.14
C ARG A 55 -9.30 -4.75 18.60
N ALA A 56 -9.60 -5.95 18.11
CA ALA A 56 -8.86 -7.15 18.45
C ALA A 56 -7.38 -7.07 18.04
N VAL A 57 -7.09 -6.47 16.88
CA VAL A 57 -5.72 -6.23 16.40
C VAL A 57 -4.99 -5.25 17.33
N GLY A 58 -5.66 -4.17 17.77
CA GLY A 58 -5.10 -3.23 18.74
C GLY A 58 -4.87 -3.85 20.12
N GLU A 59 -5.83 -4.65 20.61
CA GLU A 59 -5.74 -5.39 21.88
C GLU A 59 -4.61 -6.44 21.86
N ALA A 60 -4.30 -7.01 20.69
CA ALA A 60 -3.16 -7.89 20.48
C ALA A 60 -1.80 -7.15 20.43
N GLY A 61 -1.78 -5.82 20.52
CA GLY A 61 -0.56 -5.02 20.44
C GLY A 61 0.06 -4.93 19.04
N ILE A 62 -0.72 -5.19 17.98
CA ILE A 62 -0.23 -5.19 16.60
C ILE A 62 -0.32 -3.78 16.03
N GLY A 63 0.84 -3.16 15.80
CA GLY A 63 0.94 -1.83 15.18
C GLY A 63 0.70 -1.87 13.67
N VAL A 64 -0.47 -1.38 13.24
CA VAL A 64 -0.81 -1.25 11.81
C VAL A 64 -0.30 0.08 11.28
N SER A 65 0.57 0.02 10.27
CA SER A 65 1.20 1.21 9.66
C SER A 65 0.38 1.80 8.51
N MET A 66 -0.44 0.99 7.84
CA MET A 66 -1.26 1.41 6.71
C MET A 66 -2.54 0.59 6.66
N ILE A 67 -3.65 1.23 6.27
CA ILE A 67 -4.92 0.57 6.02
C ILE A 67 -5.37 0.93 4.60
N ALA A 68 -5.76 -0.07 3.82
CA ALA A 68 -6.44 0.10 2.55
C ALA A 68 -7.84 -0.51 2.68
N GLY A 69 -8.86 0.11 2.08
CA GLY A 69 -10.22 -0.38 2.19
C GLY A 69 -11.04 -0.25 0.92
N THR A 70 -12.13 -1.02 0.82
CA THR A 70 -13.12 -0.93 -0.27
C THR A 70 -14.53 -0.82 0.30
N SER A 71 -15.34 0.12 -0.20
CA SER A 71 -16.73 0.36 0.28
C SER A 71 -16.76 0.58 1.80
N ILE A 72 -17.54 -0.20 2.56
CA ILE A 72 -17.57 -0.12 4.03
C ILE A 72 -16.19 -0.33 4.67
N GLY A 73 -15.33 -1.17 4.09
CA GLY A 73 -13.96 -1.32 4.57
C GLY A 73 -13.11 -0.06 4.40
N ALA A 74 -13.39 0.78 3.38
CA ALA A 74 -12.75 2.09 3.21
C ALA A 74 -13.29 3.10 4.22
N LEU A 75 -14.59 3.05 4.54
CA LEU A 75 -15.21 3.93 5.53
C LEU A 75 -14.74 3.63 6.96
N VAL A 76 -14.56 2.35 7.29
CA VAL A 76 -14.11 1.92 8.62
C VAL A 76 -12.59 2.13 8.80
N GLY A 77 -11.82 1.98 7.71
CA GLY A 77 -10.35 2.08 7.74
C GLY A 77 -9.78 3.46 7.40
N GLY A 78 -10.63 4.43 7.07
CA GLY A 78 -10.26 5.78 6.62
C GLY A 78 -10.61 6.86 7.62
#